data_AF-A0A7S0AVI8-F1
#
_entry.id   AF-A0A7S0AVI8-F1
#
_cell.length_a   1.000
_cell.length_b   1.000
_cell.length_c   1.000
_cell.angle_alpha   90.00
_cell.angle_beta   90.00
_cell.angle_gamma   90.00
#
_symmetry.space_group_name_H-M   'P 1'
#
loop_
_entity.id
_entity.type
_entity.pdbx_description
1 polymer ?
#
loop_
_entity_poly.entity_id
_entity_poly.type
_entity_poly.pdbx_seq_one_letter_code
_entity_poly.pdbx_strand_id
1 'polypeptide(L)'
;EQRSNLVITKGGDIQPEDLTGDWDLIFTTSSTMKFNQGLSGLGGSFPNGKFGGVVQKLQNSKWTSDIEYKERIEVPAGASFDVTVTGDWKLKGTVNLFTGEPTTVMAIEPDKVKYGPTSTKADHWKALGPLNLLDITYLDDDLRVMRGNTSVNTMFIFRRC
;
A
#
# COMPACT_ATOMS: atom_id res chain seq x y z
N GLU A 1 17.58 -12.05 18.13
CA GLU A 1 16.83 -13.16 17.49
C GLU A 1 17.02 -13.09 15.99
N GLN A 2 17.04 -14.23 15.31
CA GLN A 2 17.21 -14.28 13.86
C GLN A 2 15.87 -13.92 13.22
N ARG A 3 15.72 -12.70 12.67
CA ARG A 3 14.49 -12.26 12.02
C ARG A 3 14.19 -13.19 10.85
N SER A 4 13.13 -13.99 10.98
CA SER A 4 12.75 -14.99 9.99
C SER A 4 11.70 -14.41 9.05
N ASN A 5 11.93 -14.51 7.73
CA ASN A 5 10.93 -14.14 6.73
C ASN A 5 9.71 -15.07 6.88
N LEU A 6 8.61 -14.54 7.44
CA LEU A 6 7.37 -15.27 7.68
C LEU A 6 6.79 -15.88 6.41
N VAL A 7 6.99 -15.24 5.24
CA VAL A 7 6.56 -15.79 3.95
C VAL A 7 7.23 -17.13 3.69
N ILE A 8 8.55 -17.20 3.89
CA ILE A 8 9.33 -18.43 3.68
C ILE A 8 9.06 -19.42 4.82
N THR A 9 9.04 -18.94 6.06
CA THR A 9 8.91 -19.78 7.26
C THR A 9 7.54 -20.43 7.39
N LYS A 10 6.46 -19.77 6.94
CA LYS A 10 5.10 -20.32 6.91
C LYS A 10 4.72 -20.94 5.55
N GLY A 11 5.67 -21.06 4.61
CA GLY A 11 5.38 -21.60 3.28
C GLY A 11 4.28 -20.82 2.52
N GLY A 12 4.20 -19.51 2.74
CA GLY A 12 3.19 -18.63 2.14
C GLY A 12 1.90 -18.49 2.94
N ASP A 13 1.70 -19.21 4.05
CA ASP A 13 0.48 -19.14 4.87
C ASP A 13 0.47 -17.92 5.81
N ILE A 14 0.40 -16.73 5.21
CA ILE A 14 0.30 -15.45 5.93
C ILE A 14 -1.16 -15.21 6.28
N GLN A 15 -1.43 -14.92 7.55
CA GLN A 15 -2.77 -14.62 8.06
C GLN A 15 -2.98 -13.09 8.13
N PRO A 16 -4.22 -12.59 8.07
CA PRO A 16 -4.51 -11.17 8.17
C PRO A 16 -3.95 -10.49 9.45
N GLU A 17 -3.87 -11.23 10.54
CA GLU A 17 -3.32 -10.77 11.83
C GLU A 17 -1.82 -10.44 11.72
N ASP A 18 -1.08 -11.15 10.87
CA ASP A 18 0.35 -10.91 10.66
C ASP A 18 0.61 -9.52 10.03
N LEU A 19 -0.38 -8.96 9.33
CA LEU A 19 -0.29 -7.69 8.60
C LEU A 19 -0.95 -6.51 9.34
N THR A 20 -1.79 -6.77 10.33
CA THR A 20 -2.59 -5.75 11.01
C THR A 20 -1.70 -4.77 11.78
N GLY A 21 -1.85 -3.47 11.54
CA GLY A 21 -1.01 -2.43 12.17
C GLY A 21 -0.73 -1.27 11.24
N ASP A 22 0.16 -0.37 11.69
CA ASP A 22 0.54 0.84 10.98
C ASP A 22 1.89 0.62 10.27
N TRP A 23 1.96 1.02 9.01
CA TRP A 23 3.06 0.72 8.09
C TRP A 23 3.47 1.96 7.28
N ASP A 24 4.68 2.47 7.52
CA ASP A 24 5.30 3.54 6.74
C ASP A 24 5.79 3.03 5.39
N LEU A 25 5.37 3.65 4.28
CA LEU A 25 6.02 3.42 2.99
C LEU A 25 7.38 4.12 2.97
N ILE A 26 8.45 3.33 3.09
CA ILE A 26 9.82 3.86 3.11
C ILE A 26 10.50 3.84 1.74
N PHE A 27 10.00 3.02 0.80
CA PHE A 27 10.56 2.94 -0.54
C PHE A 27 9.57 2.39 -1.56
N THR A 28 9.62 2.92 -2.80
CA THR A 28 8.92 2.32 -3.94
C THR A 28 9.65 2.53 -5.26
N THR A 29 9.57 1.55 -6.16
CA THR A 29 10.02 1.68 -7.56
C THR A 29 8.88 2.08 -8.51
N SER A 30 7.64 2.17 -8.04
CA SER A 30 6.43 2.42 -8.86
C SER A 30 6.59 3.64 -9.76
N SER A 31 6.60 3.41 -11.08
CA SER A 31 6.64 4.49 -12.07
C SER A 31 5.38 5.35 -12.01
N THR A 32 4.23 4.75 -11.71
CA THR A 32 2.96 5.47 -11.54
C THR A 32 3.03 6.44 -10.37
N MET A 33 3.55 6.02 -9.20
CA MET A 33 3.70 6.94 -8.06
C MET A 33 4.70 8.06 -8.35
N LYS A 34 5.80 7.74 -9.05
CA LYS A 34 6.78 8.75 -9.48
C LYS A 34 6.16 9.78 -10.42
N PHE A 35 5.40 9.33 -11.41
CA PHE A 35 4.70 10.20 -12.36
C PHE A 35 3.64 11.07 -11.69
N ASN A 36 2.86 10.48 -10.79
CA ASN A 36 1.79 11.16 -10.04
C ASN A 36 2.32 12.03 -8.88
N GLN A 37 3.63 11.97 -8.59
CA GLN A 37 4.27 12.62 -7.44
C GLN A 37 3.61 12.25 -6.10
N GLY A 38 3.16 10.99 -5.99
CA GLY A 38 2.42 10.49 -4.83
C GLY A 38 1.53 9.31 -5.13
N LEU A 39 0.91 8.77 -4.08
CA LEU A 39 -0.02 7.64 -4.10
C LEU A 39 -1.39 8.06 -4.63
N SER A 40 -1.93 9.16 -4.12
CA SER A 40 -3.19 9.75 -4.62
C SER A 40 -3.01 10.51 -5.92
N GLY A 41 -1.79 10.91 -6.27
CA GLY A 41 -1.53 11.80 -7.40
C GLY A 41 -1.96 13.24 -7.22
N LEU A 42 -2.39 13.61 -6.01
CA LEU A 42 -2.62 15.02 -5.68
C LEU A 42 -1.30 15.80 -5.61
N GLY A 43 -0.17 15.16 -5.31
CA GLY A 43 1.15 15.82 -5.35
C GLY A 43 1.40 16.57 -6.66
N GLY A 44 1.16 15.92 -7.80
CA GLY A 44 1.30 16.54 -9.13
C GLY A 44 0.21 17.53 -9.51
N SER A 45 -0.87 17.60 -8.73
CA SER A 45 -2.00 18.51 -8.98
C SER A 45 -1.84 19.86 -8.29
N PHE A 46 -0.91 19.99 -7.34
CA PHE A 46 -0.60 21.25 -6.66
C PHE A 46 0.71 21.85 -7.19
N PRO A 47 0.80 23.18 -7.35
CA PRO A 47 2.04 23.83 -7.78
C PRO A 47 3.20 23.49 -6.83
N ASN A 48 4.21 22.78 -7.36
CA ASN A 48 5.35 22.25 -6.60
C ASN A 48 4.96 21.34 -5.42
N GLY A 49 3.82 20.65 -5.51
CA GLY A 49 3.44 19.62 -4.56
C GLY A 49 4.45 18.47 -4.59
N LYS A 50 4.76 17.92 -3.41
CA LYS A 50 5.69 16.81 -3.26
C LYS A 50 5.13 15.77 -2.31
N PHE A 51 5.51 14.53 -2.56
CA PHE A 51 5.25 13.43 -1.65
C PHE A 51 6.04 13.60 -0.36
N GLY A 52 5.33 13.74 0.77
CA GLY A 52 5.91 13.85 2.12
C GLY A 52 5.94 12.52 2.90
N GLY A 53 5.30 11.47 2.37
CA GLY A 53 5.20 10.17 3.03
C GLY A 53 3.78 9.61 2.99
N VAL A 54 3.65 8.30 3.19
CA VAL A 54 2.34 7.67 3.41
C VAL A 54 2.45 6.60 4.48
N VAL A 55 1.50 6.64 5.41
CA VAL A 55 1.26 5.59 6.40
C VAL A 55 0.07 4.77 5.92
N GLN A 56 0.22 3.44 5.92
CA GLN A 56 -0.85 2.50 5.68
C GLN A 56 -1.24 1.86 7.01
N LYS A 57 -2.50 2.01 7.40
CA LYS A 57 -3.11 1.35 8.54
C LYS A 57 -3.95 0.19 8.06
N LEU A 58 -3.67 -0.99 8.58
CA LEU A 58 -4.43 -2.21 8.32
C LEU A 58 -5.13 -2.66 9.58
N GLN A 59 -6.43 -2.86 9.47
CA GLN A 59 -7.26 -3.39 10.53
C GLN A 59 -7.89 -4.69 10.07
N ASN A 60 -7.91 -5.68 10.96
CA ASN A 60 -8.62 -6.93 10.74
C ASN A 60 -9.52 -7.22 11.93
N SER A 61 -10.77 -7.57 11.64
CA SER A 61 -11.75 -8.05 12.61
C SER A 61 -12.35 -9.36 12.13
N LYS A 62 -13.22 -9.97 12.94
CA LYS A 62 -13.96 -11.18 12.54
C LYS A 62 -14.85 -10.96 11.30
N TRP A 63 -15.19 -9.71 11.00
CA TRP A 63 -16.21 -9.37 10.00
C TRP A 63 -15.68 -8.50 8.86
N THR A 64 -14.67 -7.68 9.12
CA THR A 64 -14.16 -6.66 8.19
C THR A 64 -12.63 -6.62 8.20
N SER A 65 -12.08 -6.23 7.07
CA SER A 65 -10.64 -6.01 6.90
C SER A 65 -10.48 -4.65 6.23
N ASP A 66 -10.29 -3.63 7.06
CA ASP A 66 -10.30 -2.23 6.66
C ASP A 66 -8.87 -1.73 6.42
N ILE A 67 -8.70 -0.87 5.41
CA ILE A 67 -7.44 -0.22 5.08
C ILE A 67 -7.61 1.30 5.01
N GLU A 68 -6.65 2.01 5.60
CA GLU A 68 -6.52 3.46 5.49
C GLU A 68 -5.11 3.82 5.06
N TYR A 69 -4.97 4.58 3.97
CA TYR A 69 -3.74 5.28 3.63
C TYR A 69 -3.87 6.73 4.04
N LYS A 70 -2.87 7.24 4.74
CA LYS A 70 -2.73 8.66 5.06
C LYS A 70 -1.48 9.19 4.40
N GLU A 71 -1.65 9.85 3.26
CA GLU A 71 -0.58 10.46 2.47
C GLU A 71 -0.42 11.93 2.85
N ARG A 72 0.81 12.34 3.13
CA ARG A 72 1.18 13.75 3.34
C ARG A 72 1.62 14.35 2.01
N ILE A 73 0.98 15.45 1.61
CA ILE A 73 1.45 16.27 0.49
C ILE A 73 2.09 17.53 1.06
N GLU A 74 3.37 17.73 0.72
CA GLU A 74 4.10 18.95 1.01
C GLU A 74 3.88 19.95 -0.12
N VAL A 75 3.65 21.21 0.23
CA VAL A 75 3.51 22.32 -0.72
C VAL A 75 4.51 23.43 -0.37
N PRO A 76 4.78 24.38 -1.27
CA PRO A 76 5.66 25.51 -1.00
C PRO A 76 5.29 26.28 0.27
N ALA A 77 6.27 27.01 0.82
CA ALA A 77 6.15 27.83 2.02
C ALA A 77 5.91 27.03 3.34
N GLY A 78 6.30 25.74 3.37
CA GLY A 78 6.26 24.92 4.59
C GLY A 78 4.86 24.46 4.98
N ALA A 79 3.86 24.69 4.13
CA ALA A 79 2.53 24.15 4.32
C ALA A 79 2.46 22.69 3.85
N SER A 80 1.52 21.94 4.39
CA SER A 80 1.26 20.56 3.99
C SER A 80 -0.16 20.17 4.40
N PHE A 81 -0.72 19.20 3.68
CA PHE A 81 -2.06 18.67 3.98
C PHE A 81 -2.05 17.15 3.80
N ASP A 82 -3.05 16.52 4.42
CA ASP A 82 -3.20 15.07 4.39
C ASP A 82 -4.29 14.67 3.39
N VAL A 83 -4.02 13.60 2.66
CA VAL A 83 -4.96 12.87 1.82
C VAL A 83 -5.21 11.52 2.48
N THR A 84 -6.47 11.22 2.74
CA THR A 84 -6.88 9.93 3.31
C THR A 84 -7.55 9.10 2.23
N VAL A 85 -7.10 7.87 2.03
CA VAL A 85 -7.74 6.87 1.17
C VAL A 85 -8.20 5.73 2.04
N THR A 86 -9.49 5.39 2.00
CA THR A 86 -10.05 4.25 2.74
C THR A 86 -10.54 3.18 1.79
N GLY A 87 -10.63 1.95 2.27
CA GLY A 87 -11.22 0.83 1.53
C GLY A 87 -11.13 -0.47 2.31
N ASP A 88 -11.27 -1.56 1.57
CA ASP A 88 -11.18 -2.93 2.09
C ASP A 88 -9.92 -3.62 1.56
N TRP A 89 -9.44 -4.62 2.30
CA TRP A 89 -8.36 -5.48 1.84
C TRP A 89 -8.64 -6.95 2.17
N LYS A 90 -8.04 -7.86 1.41
CA LYS A 90 -8.12 -9.30 1.67
C LYS A 90 -6.91 -10.04 1.16
N LEU A 91 -6.55 -11.12 1.85
CA LEU A 91 -5.53 -12.05 1.37
C LEU A 91 -6.15 -13.09 0.45
N LYS A 92 -5.44 -13.39 -0.63
CA LYS A 92 -5.78 -14.45 -1.57
C LYS A 92 -4.54 -15.29 -1.82
N GLY A 93 -4.66 -16.61 -1.63
CA GLY A 93 -3.70 -17.55 -2.18
C GLY A 93 -3.87 -17.59 -3.69
N THR A 94 -2.79 -17.44 -4.44
CA THR A 94 -2.76 -17.58 -5.89
C THR A 94 -1.46 -18.24 -6.32
N VAL A 95 -1.29 -18.39 -7.63
CA VAL A 95 -0.02 -18.79 -8.24
C VAL A 95 0.57 -17.58 -8.95
N ASN A 96 1.85 -17.30 -8.72
CA ASN A 96 2.55 -16.26 -9.46
C ASN A 96 2.65 -16.67 -10.93
N LEU A 97 2.13 -15.86 -11.84
CA LEU A 97 2.05 -16.20 -13.27
C LEU A 97 3.40 -16.32 -13.96
N PHE A 98 4.46 -15.77 -13.38
CA PHE A 98 5.81 -15.78 -13.95
C PHE A 98 6.67 -16.92 -13.40
N THR A 99 6.55 -17.25 -12.12
CA THR A 99 7.35 -18.31 -11.49
C THR A 99 6.61 -19.64 -11.38
N GLY A 100 5.28 -19.64 -11.43
CA GLY A 100 4.45 -20.83 -11.19
C GLY A 100 4.39 -21.25 -9.72
N GLU A 101 4.96 -20.46 -8.81
CA GLU A 101 4.99 -20.77 -7.39
C GLU A 101 3.74 -20.26 -6.67
N PRO A 102 3.25 -20.98 -5.64
CA PRO A 102 2.23 -20.45 -4.74
C PRO A 102 2.68 -19.13 -4.13
N THR A 103 1.82 -18.13 -4.16
CA THR A 103 2.08 -16.80 -3.58
C THR A 103 0.83 -16.27 -2.90
N THR A 104 1.04 -15.48 -1.85
CA THR A 104 -0.03 -14.78 -1.15
C THR A 104 -0.10 -13.35 -1.62
N VAL A 105 -1.30 -12.94 -2.03
CA VAL A 105 -1.57 -11.63 -2.62
C VAL A 105 -2.51 -10.86 -1.73
N MET A 106 -2.16 -9.61 -1.49
CA MET A 106 -3.04 -8.62 -0.89
C MET A 106 -3.83 -7.94 -2.00
N ALA A 107 -5.15 -8.17 -2.02
CA ALA A 107 -6.08 -7.45 -2.86
C ALA A 107 -6.66 -6.28 -2.07
N ILE A 108 -6.55 -5.07 -2.61
CA ILE A 108 -7.05 -3.84 -2.00
C ILE A 108 -8.12 -3.24 -2.92
N GLU A 109 -9.25 -2.89 -2.33
CA GLU A 109 -10.40 -2.30 -2.99
C GLU A 109 -10.64 -0.92 -2.36
N PRO A 110 -10.07 0.17 -2.92
CA PRO A 110 -10.31 1.52 -2.43
C PRO A 110 -11.77 1.93 -2.57
N ASP A 111 -12.35 2.53 -1.53
CA ASP A 111 -13.72 3.04 -1.52
C ASP A 111 -13.74 4.58 -1.64
N LYS A 112 -12.93 5.27 -0.84
CA LYS A 112 -13.04 6.74 -0.71
C LYS A 112 -11.69 7.43 -0.69
N VAL A 113 -11.63 8.62 -1.28
CA VAL A 113 -10.52 9.56 -1.18
C VAL A 113 -11.02 10.86 -0.55
N LYS A 114 -10.33 11.34 0.47
CA LYS A 114 -10.65 12.57 1.21
C LYS A 114 -9.43 13.47 1.29
N TYR A 115 -9.60 14.76 0.97
CA TYR A 115 -8.57 15.79 1.13
C TYR A 115 -9.24 17.14 1.34
N GLY A 116 -8.84 17.84 2.41
CA GLY A 116 -9.53 19.06 2.84
C GLY A 116 -11.05 18.84 2.98
N PRO A 117 -11.90 19.70 2.38
CA PRO A 117 -13.36 19.53 2.40
C PRO A 117 -13.87 18.51 1.38
N THR A 118 -13.03 18.05 0.45
CA THR A 118 -13.42 17.16 -0.64
C THR A 118 -13.45 15.71 -0.18
N SER A 119 -14.50 14.99 -0.54
CA SER A 119 -14.63 13.56 -0.34
C SER A 119 -15.31 12.93 -1.55
N THR A 120 -14.64 11.97 -2.19
CA THR A 120 -15.09 11.36 -3.45
C THR A 120 -14.85 9.86 -3.44
N LYS A 121 -15.61 9.13 -4.26
CA LYS A 121 -15.41 7.70 -4.48
C LYS A 121 -14.08 7.44 -5.18
N ALA A 122 -13.46 6.31 -4.87
CA ALA A 122 -12.18 5.90 -5.39
C ALA A 122 -12.28 5.06 -6.68
N ASP A 123 -13.48 4.67 -7.12
CA ASP A 123 -13.77 3.83 -8.30
C ASP A 123 -13.06 4.29 -9.59
N HIS A 124 -12.80 5.59 -9.74
CA HIS A 124 -12.14 6.18 -10.92
C HIS A 124 -10.74 6.72 -10.63
N TRP A 125 -10.19 6.45 -9.44
CA TRP A 125 -8.93 7.00 -8.97
C TRP A 125 -7.73 6.19 -9.49
N LYS A 126 -7.43 6.35 -10.77
CA LYS A 126 -6.41 5.57 -11.51
C LYS A 126 -5.04 5.53 -10.82
N ALA A 127 -4.67 6.57 -10.07
CA ALA A 127 -3.41 6.64 -9.35
C ALA A 127 -3.23 5.52 -8.31
N LEU A 128 -4.33 4.98 -7.76
CA LEU A 128 -4.31 3.90 -6.76
C LEU A 128 -4.12 2.51 -7.38
N GLY A 129 -4.31 2.37 -8.69
CA GLY A 129 -4.23 1.09 -9.41
C GLY A 129 -3.01 0.22 -9.07
N PRO A 130 -1.79 0.76 -8.91
CA PRO A 130 -0.61 -0.02 -8.53
C PRO A 130 -0.69 -0.74 -7.18
N LEU A 131 -1.62 -0.36 -6.30
CA LEU A 131 -1.77 -0.93 -4.96
C LEU A 131 -2.91 -1.94 -4.86
N ASN A 132 -3.76 -2.05 -5.89
CA ASN A 132 -4.95 -2.89 -5.85
C ASN A 132 -4.62 -4.38 -5.73
N LEU A 133 -3.45 -4.81 -6.21
CA LEU A 133 -3.07 -6.22 -6.21
C LEU A 133 -1.55 -6.37 -6.05
N LEU A 134 -1.13 -6.83 -4.87
CA LEU A 134 0.26 -6.86 -4.46
C LEU A 134 0.66 -8.24 -3.92
N ASP A 135 1.73 -8.80 -4.47
CA ASP A 135 2.35 -10.05 -3.97
C ASP A 135 3.16 -9.74 -2.71
N ILE A 136 2.91 -10.48 -1.62
CA ILE A 136 3.71 -10.36 -0.39
C ILE A 136 4.91 -11.28 -0.53
N THR A 137 6.10 -10.69 -0.74
CA THR A 137 7.34 -11.43 -1.00
C THR A 137 8.26 -11.54 0.20
N TYR A 138 8.12 -10.63 1.16
CA TYR A 138 8.82 -10.65 2.44
C TYR A 138 7.92 -10.06 3.51
N LEU A 139 7.88 -10.69 4.68
CA LEU A 139 7.22 -10.16 5.86
C LEU A 139 8.01 -10.62 7.09
N ASP A 140 8.40 -9.68 7.93
CA ASP A 140 8.81 -9.92 9.31
C ASP A 140 8.08 -8.91 10.23
N ASP A 141 8.50 -8.82 11.49
CA ASP A 141 7.85 -7.97 12.49
C ASP A 141 7.92 -6.47 12.13
N ASP A 142 8.98 -6.03 11.45
CA ASP A 142 9.28 -4.61 11.23
C ASP A 142 9.19 -4.20 9.76
N LEU A 143 9.25 -5.13 8.82
CA LEU A 143 9.45 -4.88 7.40
C LEU A 143 8.56 -5.78 6.55
N ARG A 144 7.94 -5.17 5.55
CA ARG A 144 7.14 -5.87 4.56
C ARG A 144 7.51 -5.41 3.16
N VAL A 145 7.81 -6.38 2.29
CA VAL A 145 8.09 -6.13 0.87
C VAL A 145 6.98 -6.70 0.02
N MET A 146 6.35 -5.82 -0.74
CA MET A 146 5.28 -6.14 -1.65
C MET A 146 5.68 -5.83 -3.09
N ARG A 147 5.27 -6.67 -4.05
CA ARG A 147 5.53 -6.47 -5.48
C ARG A 147 4.22 -6.34 -6.25
N GLY A 148 4.24 -5.56 -7.33
CA GLY A 148 3.09 -5.46 -8.23
C GLY A 148 2.83 -6.81 -8.89
N ASN A 149 1.63 -7.36 -8.73
CA ASN A 149 1.26 -8.66 -9.29
C ASN A 149 1.32 -8.67 -10.84
N THR A 150 0.95 -7.57 -11.48
CA THR A 150 1.00 -7.38 -12.95
C THR A 150 2.23 -6.61 -13.43
N SER A 151 3.05 -6.11 -12.50
CA SER A 151 4.25 -5.33 -12.79
C SER A 151 5.36 -5.73 -11.82
N VAL A 152 6.09 -6.80 -12.16
CA VAL A 152 7.10 -7.42 -11.30
C VAL A 152 8.23 -6.46 -10.88
N ASN A 153 8.49 -5.41 -11.67
CA ASN A 153 9.51 -4.40 -11.36
C ASN A 153 9.01 -3.35 -10.36
N THR A 154 7.71 -3.32 -10.08
CA THR A 154 7.12 -2.46 -9.07
C THR A 154 7.26 -3.12 -7.71
N MET A 155 7.89 -2.42 -6.79
CA MET A 155 8.11 -2.84 -5.42
C MET A 155 7.68 -1.74 -4.47
N PHE A 156 7.15 -2.15 -3.32
CA PHE A 156 6.82 -1.29 -2.20
C PHE A 156 7.43 -1.91 -0.95
N ILE A 157 8.17 -1.12 -0.20
CA ILE A 157 8.76 -1.53 1.08
C ILE A 157 8.12 -0.70 2.16
N PHE A 158 7.50 -1.40 3.10
CA PHE A 158 6.87 -0.83 4.25
C PHE A 158 7.64 -1.19 5.51
N ARG A 159 7.73 -0.24 6.45
CA ARG A 159 8.26 -0.45 7.79
C ARG A 159 7.16 -0.27 8.82
N ARG A 160 7.10 -1.11 9.83
CA ARG A 160 6.12 -0.99 10.91
C ARG A 160 6.42 0.23 11.79
N CYS A 161 5.36 0.90 12.22
CA CYS A 161 5.42 2.08 13.10
C CYS A 161 5.30 1.69 14.58
#